data_AF-A0A2E6SGS5-F1
#
_entry.id   AF-A0A2E6SGS5-F1
#
_cell.length_a   1.000
_cell.length_b   1.000
_cell.length_c   1.000
_cell.angle_alpha   90.00
_cell.angle_beta   90.00
_cell.angle_gamma   90.00
#
_symmetry.space_group_name_H-M   'P 1'
#
loop_
_entity.id
_entity.type
_entity.pdbx_description
1 polymer ?
#
loop_
_entity_poly.entity_id
_entity_poly.type
_entity_poly.pdbx_seq_one_letter_code
_entity_poly.pdbx_strand_id
1 'polypeptide(L)'
;MELLLTTICGCLSGFGLKQTINWLSIDGYHIKPKNILLELMCSLIWIWAFRSLPLSEAIIFAFISTLLVGIGVIDFYTFQIPLIFILLGVIGIIVNVLLKLTYITAALWGIFVGAVIPLIIMLLLKMVTKRQGMGYGDIQMGIVLGAWLGPMRMAITLFSASLLSLFTWLAVSLVKDFDKDRALPMAPFLAVSGIGVYVGSIYYPGFFHLLIIY
;
A
#
# COMPACT_ATOMS: atom_id res chain seq x y z
N MET A 1 15.11 9.84 24.04
CA MET A 1 15.24 8.37 24.03
C MET A 1 14.30 7.74 23.00
N GLU A 2 13.04 8.20 22.92
CA GLU A 2 12.03 7.66 21.98
C GLU A 2 12.34 7.84 20.48
N LEU A 3 12.90 9.00 20.08
CA LEU A 3 13.26 9.23 18.67
C LEU A 3 14.35 8.26 18.18
N LEU A 4 15.32 7.95 19.04
CA LEU A 4 16.44 7.06 18.71
C LEU A 4 15.97 5.59 18.67
N LEU A 5 15.03 5.22 19.54
CA LEU A 5 14.40 3.89 19.50
C LEU A 5 13.60 3.69 18.21
N THR A 6 12.79 4.68 17.82
CA THR A 6 11.92 4.60 16.63
C THR A 6 12.72 4.60 15.33
N THR A 7 13.82 5.36 15.25
CA THR A 7 14.74 5.31 14.10
C THR A 7 15.40 3.93 13.99
N ILE A 8 15.84 3.34 15.11
CA ILE A 8 16.43 1.99 15.14
C ILE A 8 15.40 0.95 14.70
N CYS A 9 14.18 0.96 15.26
CA CYS A 9 13.15 0.01 14.88
C CYS A 9 12.74 0.14 13.40
N GLY A 10 12.66 1.38 12.89
CA GLY A 10 12.40 1.63 11.47
C GLY A 10 13.53 1.14 10.56
N CYS A 11 14.79 1.33 10.95
CA CYS A 11 15.94 0.81 10.23
C CYS A 11 15.96 -0.73 10.24
N LEU A 12 15.72 -1.35 11.40
CA LEU A 12 15.63 -2.81 11.55
C LEU A 12 14.50 -3.41 10.73
N SER A 13 13.33 -2.78 10.70
CA SER A 13 12.21 -3.25 9.86
C SER A 13 12.54 -3.13 8.37
N GLY A 14 13.20 -2.06 7.93
CA GLY A 14 13.69 -1.91 6.57
C GLY A 14 14.76 -2.95 6.20
N PHE A 15 15.70 -3.24 7.10
CA PHE A 15 16.69 -4.28 6.92
C PHE A 15 16.05 -5.67 6.82
N GLY A 16 15.13 -5.99 7.72
CA GLY A 16 14.36 -7.23 7.70
C GLY A 16 13.57 -7.38 6.40
N LEU A 17 12.92 -6.31 5.95
CA LEU A 17 12.18 -6.31 4.69
C LEU A 17 13.09 -6.56 3.49
N LYS A 18 14.24 -5.91 3.42
CA LYS A 18 15.27 -6.17 2.40
C LYS A 18 15.70 -7.64 2.40
N GLN A 19 15.91 -8.23 3.57
CA GLN A 19 16.27 -9.63 3.71
C GLN A 19 15.16 -10.56 3.23
N THR A 20 13.89 -10.26 3.55
CA THR A 20 12.74 -11.04 3.05
C THR A 20 12.62 -10.97 1.52
N ILE A 21 12.85 -9.80 0.91
CA ILE A 21 12.85 -9.66 -0.56
C ILE A 21 13.95 -10.51 -1.17
N ASN A 22 15.17 -10.42 -0.63
CA ASN A 22 16.31 -11.17 -1.15
C ASN A 22 16.16 -12.68 -0.97
N TRP A 23 15.48 -13.11 0.11
CA TRP A 23 15.16 -14.52 0.33
C TRP A 23 14.10 -15.03 -0.65
N LEU A 24 13.11 -14.21 -0.99
CA LEU A 24 12.06 -14.61 -1.94
C LEU A 24 12.57 -14.74 -3.38
N SER A 25 13.60 -13.98 -3.77
CA SER A 25 14.26 -14.03 -5.09
C SER A 25 13.28 -14.14 -6.28
N ILE A 26 12.24 -13.29 -6.27
CA ILE A 26 11.23 -13.29 -7.33
C ILE A 26 11.89 -12.90 -8.65
N ASP A 27 11.79 -13.77 -9.65
CA ASP A 27 12.43 -13.61 -10.95
C ASP A 27 13.94 -13.30 -10.89
N GLY A 28 14.63 -13.77 -9.84
CA GLY A 28 16.06 -13.52 -9.63
C GLY A 28 16.39 -12.08 -9.20
N TYR A 29 15.38 -11.30 -8.81
CA TYR A 29 15.59 -9.94 -8.32
C TYR A 29 16.22 -9.97 -6.92
N HIS A 30 17.39 -9.32 -6.81
CA HIS A 30 18.10 -9.14 -5.55
C HIS A 30 18.41 -7.66 -5.32
N ILE A 31 18.03 -7.16 -4.16
CA ILE A 31 18.40 -5.84 -3.68
C ILE A 31 19.85 -5.90 -3.21
N LYS A 32 20.70 -5.04 -3.81
CA LYS A 32 22.08 -4.88 -3.37
C LYS A 32 22.13 -4.60 -1.86
N PRO A 33 23.00 -5.28 -1.09
CA PRO A 33 23.04 -5.14 0.36
C PRO A 33 23.32 -3.70 0.80
N LYS A 34 24.09 -2.95 0.00
CA LYS A 34 24.45 -1.54 0.22
C LYS A 34 23.31 -0.54 -0.03
N ASN A 35 22.13 -0.97 -0.49
CA ASN A 35 21.03 -0.05 -0.72
C ASN A 35 20.38 0.37 0.61
N ILE A 36 20.65 1.60 1.04
CA ILE A 36 20.15 2.18 2.30
C ILE A 36 18.77 2.85 2.12
N LEU A 37 18.30 3.02 0.88
CA LEU A 37 17.06 3.75 0.58
C LEU A 37 15.85 3.17 1.31
N LEU A 38 15.73 1.84 1.33
CA LEU A 38 14.59 1.16 1.94
C LEU A 38 14.57 1.33 3.48
N GLU A 39 15.74 1.29 4.11
CA GLU A 39 15.90 1.54 5.55
C GLU A 39 15.57 3.00 5.90
N LEU A 40 15.97 3.95 5.05
CA LEU A 40 15.62 5.36 5.21
C LEU A 40 14.10 5.60 5.05
N MET A 41 13.46 5.00 4.04
CA MET A 41 12.01 5.13 3.87
C MET A 41 11.25 4.54 5.06
N CYS A 42 11.61 3.35 5.51
CA CYS A 42 10.97 2.72 6.68
C CYS A 42 11.22 3.53 7.96
N SER A 43 12.44 4.02 8.18
CA SER A 43 12.74 4.85 9.36
C SER A 43 11.94 6.16 9.38
N LEU A 44 11.79 6.84 8.25
CA LEU A 44 10.95 8.05 8.16
C LEU A 44 9.48 7.77 8.51
N ILE A 45 8.93 6.67 7.99
CA ILE A 45 7.56 6.24 8.28
C ILE A 45 7.39 5.95 9.78
N TRP A 46 8.33 5.23 10.38
CA TRP A 46 8.29 4.91 11.81
C TRP A 46 8.39 6.15 12.69
N ILE A 47 9.32 7.07 12.37
CA ILE A 47 9.47 8.33 13.12
C ILE A 47 8.18 9.14 13.08
N TRP A 48 7.55 9.26 11.91
CA TRP A 48 6.30 9.97 11.77
C TRP A 48 5.17 9.27 12.56
N ALA A 49 5.05 7.94 12.43
CA ALA A 49 4.00 7.16 13.08
C ALA A 49 4.00 7.35 14.60
N PHE A 50 5.15 7.16 15.25
CA PHE A 50 5.25 7.25 16.72
C PHE A 50 5.17 8.69 17.24
N ARG A 51 5.37 9.69 16.39
CA ARG A 51 5.21 11.11 16.77
C ARG A 51 3.76 11.58 16.64
N SER A 52 3.02 11.02 15.69
CA SER A 52 1.67 11.51 15.33
C SER A 52 0.53 10.65 15.86
N LEU A 53 0.79 9.40 16.23
CA LEU A 53 -0.23 8.42 16.64
C LEU A 53 0.03 7.88 18.05
N PRO A 54 -1.04 7.42 18.76
CA PRO A 54 -0.87 6.64 19.97
C PRO A 54 -0.15 5.31 19.67
N LEU A 55 0.50 4.75 20.68
CA LEU A 55 1.44 3.63 20.54
C LEU A 55 0.88 2.44 19.73
N SER A 56 -0.35 2.01 20.00
CA SER A 56 -1.00 0.88 19.33
C SER A 56 -1.24 1.14 17.83
N GLU A 57 -1.74 2.32 17.50
CA GLU A 57 -1.98 2.76 16.11
C GLU A 57 -0.66 2.98 15.36
N ALA A 58 0.34 3.56 16.03
CA ALA A 58 1.65 3.80 15.46
C ALA A 58 2.32 2.49 15.01
N ILE A 59 2.26 1.43 15.85
CA ILE A 59 2.85 0.12 15.53
C ILE A 59 2.16 -0.50 14.31
N ILE A 60 0.83 -0.50 14.26
CA ILE A 60 0.08 -1.10 13.15
C ILE A 60 0.29 -0.31 11.87
N PHE A 61 0.22 1.03 11.94
CA PHE A 61 0.48 1.88 10.80
C PHE A 61 1.89 1.66 10.26
N ALA A 62 2.89 1.64 11.13
CA ALA A 62 4.28 1.42 10.74
C ALA A 62 4.45 0.03 10.11
N PHE A 63 3.89 -1.02 10.71
CA PHE A 63 3.95 -2.38 10.19
C PHE A 63 3.32 -2.49 8.79
N ILE A 64 2.06 -2.09 8.64
CA ILE A 64 1.35 -2.15 7.36
C ILE A 64 2.07 -1.29 6.30
N SER A 65 2.50 -0.07 6.66
CA SER A 65 3.23 0.83 5.75
C SER A 65 4.57 0.25 5.30
N THR A 66 5.31 -0.46 6.17
CA THR A 66 6.54 -1.15 5.74
C THR A 66 6.24 -2.24 4.73
N LEU A 67 5.20 -3.06 4.94
CA LEU A 67 4.79 -4.09 3.97
C LEU A 67 4.40 -3.47 2.62
N LEU A 68 3.67 -2.35 2.64
CA LEU A 68 3.28 -1.57 1.47
C LEU A 68 4.50 -1.09 0.67
N VAL A 69 5.52 -0.55 1.35
CA VAL A 69 6.79 -0.16 0.72
C VAL A 69 7.48 -1.37 0.09
N GLY A 70 7.51 -2.50 0.79
CA GLY A 70 8.09 -3.74 0.26
C GLY A 70 7.39 -4.23 -1.01
N ILE A 71 6.05 -4.31 -0.97
CA ILE A 71 5.23 -4.68 -2.14
C ILE A 71 5.50 -3.72 -3.30
N GLY A 72 5.51 -2.41 -3.05
CA GLY A 72 5.75 -1.41 -4.10
C GLY A 72 7.14 -1.55 -4.73
N VAL A 73 8.18 -1.83 -3.93
CA VAL A 73 9.53 -2.05 -4.48
C VAL A 73 9.57 -3.32 -5.33
N ILE A 74 8.99 -4.42 -4.87
CA ILE A 74 8.97 -5.67 -5.63
C ILE A 74 8.20 -5.48 -6.94
N ASP A 75 6.99 -4.93 -6.88
CA ASP A 75 6.13 -4.71 -8.05
C ASP A 75 6.80 -3.79 -9.08
N PHE A 76 7.56 -2.79 -8.64
CA PHE A 76 8.31 -1.91 -9.54
C PHE A 76 9.36 -2.63 -10.39
N TYR A 77 9.95 -3.72 -9.88
CA TYR A 77 11.00 -4.46 -10.59
C TYR A 77 10.51 -5.75 -11.24
N THR A 78 9.55 -6.47 -10.63
CA THR A 78 9.12 -7.80 -11.08
C THR A 78 7.66 -7.86 -11.54
N PHE A 79 6.87 -6.78 -11.38
CA PHE A 79 5.43 -6.77 -11.68
C PHE A 79 4.62 -7.88 -10.98
N GLN A 80 5.14 -8.38 -9.85
CA GLN A 80 4.52 -9.47 -9.10
C GLN A 80 4.38 -9.07 -7.64
N ILE A 81 3.20 -9.39 -7.07
CA ILE A 81 2.95 -9.18 -5.64
C ILE A 81 3.02 -10.54 -4.92
N PRO A 82 4.08 -10.78 -4.13
CA PRO A 82 4.19 -12.00 -3.35
C PRO A 82 3.13 -12.14 -2.26
N LEU A 83 2.50 -13.32 -2.23
CA LEU A 83 1.41 -13.64 -1.32
C LEU A 83 1.81 -13.54 0.17
N ILE A 84 3.09 -13.73 0.51
CA ILE A 84 3.56 -13.61 1.90
C ILE A 84 3.32 -12.21 2.47
N PHE A 85 3.49 -11.15 1.67
CA PHE A 85 3.28 -9.78 2.15
C PHE A 85 1.80 -9.49 2.36
N ILE A 86 0.94 -10.04 1.49
CA ILE A 86 -0.52 -9.95 1.66
C ILE A 86 -0.94 -10.68 2.93
N LEU A 87 -0.44 -11.89 3.17
CA LEU A 87 -0.76 -12.67 4.36
C LEU A 87 -0.31 -11.96 5.65
N LEU A 88 0.89 -11.38 5.66
CA LEU A 88 1.37 -10.55 6.76
C LEU A 88 0.48 -9.31 6.96
N GLY A 89 0.01 -8.69 5.88
CA GLY A 89 -0.95 -7.58 5.94
C GLY A 89 -2.27 -7.99 6.58
N VAL A 90 -2.82 -9.16 6.23
CA VAL A 90 -4.03 -9.72 6.85
C VAL A 90 -3.82 -9.98 8.34
N ILE A 91 -2.67 -10.52 8.74
CA ILE A 91 -2.34 -10.69 10.16
C ILE A 91 -2.33 -9.33 10.88
N GLY A 92 -1.74 -8.30 10.26
CA GLY A 92 -1.77 -6.93 10.77
C GLY A 92 -3.19 -6.39 10.99
N ILE A 93 -4.10 -6.67 10.05
CA ILE A 93 -5.53 -6.30 10.17
C ILE A 93 -6.22 -7.06 11.30
N ILE A 94 -5.97 -8.37 11.44
CA ILE A 94 -6.55 -9.16 12.53
C ILE A 94 -6.16 -8.54 13.87
N VAL A 95 -4.88 -8.19 14.04
CA VAL A 95 -4.40 -7.50 15.25
C VAL A 95 -5.07 -6.12 15.40
N ASN A 96 -5.24 -5.37 14.30
CA ASN A 96 -5.91 -4.07 14.29
C ASN A 96 -7.37 -4.13 14.79
N VAL A 97 -8.09 -5.18 14.39
CA VAL A 97 -9.46 -5.46 14.84
C VAL A 97 -9.47 -5.91 16.30
N LEU A 98 -8.55 -6.78 16.71
CA LEU A 98 -8.43 -7.25 18.10
C LEU A 98 -8.12 -6.10 19.08
N LEU A 99 -7.31 -5.13 18.65
CA LEU A 99 -7.01 -3.92 19.40
C LEU A 99 -8.14 -2.87 19.35
N LYS A 100 -9.27 -3.18 18.70
CA LYS A 100 -10.45 -2.31 18.54
C LYS A 100 -10.15 -0.95 17.89
N LEU A 101 -9.10 -0.87 17.07
CA LEU A 101 -8.74 0.33 16.34
C LEU A 101 -9.64 0.52 15.10
N THR A 102 -10.15 -0.58 14.55
CA THR A 102 -11.14 -0.57 13.47
C THR A 102 -12.27 -1.54 13.77
N TYR A 103 -13.48 -1.15 13.36
CA TYR A 103 -14.64 -2.04 13.43
C TYR A 103 -14.63 -3.03 12.29
N ILE A 104 -15.04 -4.27 12.58
CA ILE A 104 -15.16 -5.34 11.56
C ILE A 104 -16.06 -4.91 10.42
N THR A 105 -17.16 -4.21 10.72
CA THR A 105 -18.09 -3.70 9.71
C THR A 105 -17.40 -2.74 8.73
N ALA A 106 -16.61 -1.79 9.25
CA ALA A 106 -15.83 -0.88 8.42
C ALA A 106 -14.76 -1.61 7.60
N ALA A 107 -14.10 -2.61 8.18
CA ALA A 107 -13.11 -3.42 7.47
C ALA A 107 -13.75 -4.21 6.32
N LEU A 108 -14.93 -4.81 6.53
CA LEU A 108 -15.66 -5.56 5.49
C LEU A 108 -16.11 -4.66 4.34
N TRP A 109 -16.69 -3.50 4.65
CA TRP A 109 -17.04 -2.51 3.63
C TRP A 109 -15.82 -1.95 2.91
N GLY A 110 -14.71 -1.81 3.64
CA GLY A 110 -13.41 -1.48 3.08
C GLY A 110 -12.92 -2.51 2.06
N ILE A 111 -12.97 -3.80 2.38
CA ILE A 111 -12.65 -4.90 1.45
C ILE A 111 -13.59 -4.88 0.26
N PHE A 112 -14.88 -4.63 0.47
CA PHE A 112 -15.86 -4.57 -0.61
C PHE A 112 -15.47 -3.49 -1.63
N VAL A 113 -15.15 -2.28 -1.17
CA VAL A 113 -14.70 -1.18 -2.03
C VAL A 113 -13.31 -1.46 -2.62
N GLY A 114 -12.40 -2.01 -1.84
CA GLY A 114 -11.00 -2.19 -2.22
C GLY A 114 -10.70 -3.39 -3.10
N ALA A 115 -11.53 -4.43 -3.07
CA ALA A 115 -11.28 -5.69 -3.78
C ALA A 115 -12.48 -6.16 -4.60
N VAL A 116 -13.69 -6.16 -4.04
CA VAL A 116 -14.88 -6.71 -4.73
C VAL A 116 -15.28 -5.83 -5.91
N ILE A 117 -15.35 -4.50 -5.72
CA ILE A 117 -15.67 -3.58 -6.81
C ILE A 117 -14.61 -3.65 -7.93
N PRO A 118 -13.29 -3.52 -7.66
CA PRO A 118 -12.26 -3.68 -8.69
C PRO A 118 -12.28 -5.04 -9.38
N LEU A 119 -12.57 -6.13 -8.66
CA LEU A 119 -12.69 -7.47 -9.22
C LEU A 119 -13.83 -7.56 -10.23
N ILE A 120 -15.00 -7.02 -9.90
CA ILE A 120 -16.16 -6.98 -10.80
C ILE A 120 -15.84 -6.16 -12.05
N ILE A 121 -15.26 -4.97 -11.88
CA ILE A 121 -14.86 -4.10 -12.99
C ILE A 121 -13.86 -4.82 -13.90
N MET A 122 -12.85 -5.48 -13.32
CA MET A 122 -11.86 -6.25 -14.07
C MET A 122 -12.51 -7.40 -14.84
N LEU A 123 -13.45 -8.15 -14.25
CA LEU A 123 -14.15 -9.24 -14.92
C LEU A 123 -14.99 -8.73 -16.11
N LEU A 124 -15.72 -7.62 -15.93
CA LEU A 124 -16.51 -7.00 -16.99
C LEU A 124 -15.61 -6.50 -18.13
N LEU A 125 -14.54 -5.78 -17.80
CA LEU A 125 -13.57 -5.31 -18.80
C LEU A 125 -12.86 -6.46 -19.51
N LYS A 126 -12.56 -7.54 -18.80
CA LYS A 126 -11.97 -8.75 -19.40
C LYS A 126 -12.94 -9.41 -20.38
N MET A 127 -14.24 -9.43 -20.09
CA MET A 127 -15.26 -9.96 -21.01
C MET A 127 -15.39 -9.11 -22.28
N VAL A 128 -15.36 -7.77 -22.15
CA VAL A 128 -15.54 -6.86 -23.30
C VAL A 128 -14.25 -6.72 -24.12
N THR A 129 -13.14 -6.41 -23.46
CA THR A 129 -11.89 -6.01 -24.11
C THR A 129 -10.94 -7.19 -24.35
N LYS A 130 -11.20 -8.36 -23.77
CA LYS A 130 -10.31 -9.56 -23.74
C LYS A 130 -8.90 -9.31 -23.18
N ARG A 131 -8.60 -8.09 -22.72
CA ARG A 131 -7.35 -7.70 -22.08
C ARG A 131 -7.56 -7.63 -20.57
N GLN A 132 -6.56 -8.07 -19.81
CA GLN A 132 -6.52 -7.88 -18.37
C GLN A 132 -6.07 -6.44 -18.09
N GLY A 133 -6.97 -5.64 -17.51
CA GLY A 133 -6.66 -4.24 -17.18
C GLY A 133 -5.84 -4.09 -15.89
N MET A 134 -6.11 -4.90 -14.87
CA MET A 134 -5.51 -4.82 -13.54
C MET A 134 -4.93 -6.18 -13.14
N GLY A 135 -3.81 -6.20 -12.42
CA GLY A 135 -3.20 -7.42 -11.92
C GLY A 135 -4.00 -8.02 -10.77
N TYR A 136 -4.04 -9.35 -10.67
CA TYR A 136 -4.68 -10.02 -9.52
C TYR A 136 -3.99 -9.65 -8.18
N GLY A 137 -2.69 -9.36 -8.20
CA GLY A 137 -1.95 -8.88 -7.05
C GLY A 137 -2.51 -7.56 -6.51
N ASP A 138 -2.82 -6.60 -7.38
CA ASP A 138 -3.34 -5.29 -6.97
C ASP A 138 -4.69 -5.43 -6.24
N ILE A 139 -5.53 -6.38 -6.66
CA ILE A 139 -6.80 -6.71 -5.98
C ILE A 139 -6.54 -7.29 -4.59
N GLN A 140 -5.55 -8.18 -4.44
CA GLN A 140 -5.17 -8.75 -3.15
C GLN A 140 -4.65 -7.67 -2.19
N MET A 141 -3.85 -6.74 -2.69
CA MET A 141 -3.41 -5.58 -1.94
C MET A 141 -4.60 -4.70 -1.53
N GLY A 142 -5.61 -4.58 -2.41
CA GLY A 142 -6.87 -3.91 -2.13
C GLY A 142 -7.68 -4.53 -0.97
N ILE A 143 -7.55 -5.84 -0.71
CA ILE A 143 -8.14 -6.48 0.48
C ILE A 143 -7.49 -5.92 1.75
N VAL A 144 -6.16 -5.84 1.78
CA VAL A 144 -5.42 -5.37 2.94
C VAL A 144 -5.64 -3.87 3.16
N LEU A 145 -5.46 -3.06 2.12
CA LEU A 145 -5.69 -1.62 2.18
C LEU A 145 -7.14 -1.29 2.53
N GLY A 146 -8.09 -1.99 1.92
CA GLY A 146 -9.52 -1.81 2.17
C GLY A 146 -9.87 -2.07 3.62
N ALA A 147 -9.48 -3.22 4.17
CA ALA A 147 -9.74 -3.55 5.56
C ALA A 147 -9.07 -2.59 6.56
N TRP A 148 -7.88 -2.09 6.22
CA TRP A 148 -7.15 -1.18 7.09
C TRP A 148 -7.71 0.25 7.09
N LEU A 149 -8.02 0.78 5.91
CA LEU A 149 -8.47 2.17 5.73
C LEU A 149 -9.98 2.34 5.90
N GLY A 150 -10.77 1.29 5.66
CA GLY A 150 -12.22 1.38 5.56
C GLY A 150 -12.68 1.87 4.18
N PRO A 151 -14.00 1.90 3.92
CA PRO A 151 -14.57 2.06 2.57
C PRO A 151 -14.24 3.40 1.93
N MET A 152 -14.48 4.50 2.65
CA MET A 152 -14.35 5.84 2.07
C MET A 152 -12.89 6.20 1.78
N ARG A 153 -12.00 5.91 2.74
CA ARG A 153 -10.57 6.13 2.58
C ARG A 153 -10.01 5.26 1.45
N MET A 154 -10.46 4.00 1.35
CA MET A 154 -10.07 3.11 0.26
C MET A 154 -10.51 3.63 -1.11
N ALA A 155 -11.74 4.15 -1.23
CA ALA A 155 -12.21 4.76 -2.49
C ALA A 155 -11.31 5.94 -2.92
N ILE A 156 -10.96 6.82 -1.98
CA ILE A 156 -10.04 7.95 -2.25
C ILE A 156 -8.66 7.43 -2.63
N THR A 157 -8.16 6.39 -1.97
CA THR A 157 -6.88 5.75 -2.29
C THR A 157 -6.85 5.17 -3.70
N LEU A 158 -7.91 4.48 -4.14
CA LEU A 158 -7.99 3.97 -5.51
C LEU A 158 -8.00 5.11 -6.53
N PHE A 159 -8.79 6.15 -6.25
CA PHE A 159 -8.87 7.32 -7.12
C PHE A 159 -7.53 8.04 -7.23
N SER A 160 -6.88 8.36 -6.10
CA SER A 160 -5.59 9.03 -6.09
C SER A 160 -4.47 8.18 -6.70
N ALA A 161 -4.47 6.87 -6.47
CA ALA A 161 -3.52 5.96 -7.11
C ALA A 161 -3.67 5.95 -8.63
N SER A 162 -4.91 5.91 -9.14
CA SER A 162 -5.19 5.97 -10.58
C SER A 162 -4.80 7.31 -11.20
N LEU A 163 -4.95 8.41 -10.45
CA LEU A 163 -4.57 9.74 -10.90
C LEU A 163 -3.05 9.90 -10.95
N LEU A 164 -2.33 9.41 -9.92
CA LEU A 164 -0.86 9.40 -9.89
C LEU A 164 -0.27 8.52 -10.99
N SER A 165 -0.85 7.34 -11.24
CA SER A 165 -0.39 6.48 -12.33
C SER A 165 -0.64 7.12 -13.70
N LEU A 166 -1.77 7.82 -13.88
CA LEU A 166 -2.06 8.57 -15.09
C LEU A 166 -1.06 9.72 -15.31
N PHE A 167 -0.79 10.53 -14.29
CA PHE A 167 0.18 11.63 -14.40
C PHE A 167 1.59 11.13 -14.68
N THR A 168 2.02 10.04 -14.05
CA THR A 168 3.34 9.45 -14.32
C THR A 168 3.41 8.85 -15.71
N TRP A 169 2.37 8.17 -16.18
CA TRP A 169 2.28 7.70 -17.57
C TRP A 169 2.39 8.87 -18.56
N LEU A 170 1.63 9.95 -18.36
CA LEU A 170 1.69 11.16 -19.19
C LEU A 170 3.09 11.79 -19.18
N ALA A 171 3.69 11.98 -18.00
CA ALA A 171 5.02 12.57 -17.87
C ALA A 171 6.09 11.74 -18.58
N VAL A 172 6.03 10.41 -18.46
CA VAL A 172 6.96 9.50 -19.14
C VAL A 172 6.75 9.54 -20.66
N SER A 173 5.51 9.62 -21.10
CA SER A 173 5.14 9.68 -22.52
C SER A 173 5.55 10.99 -23.22
N LEU A 174 5.78 12.05 -22.45
CA LEU A 174 6.34 13.31 -22.97
C LEU A 174 7.86 13.27 -23.14
N VAL A 175 8.56 12.40 -22.40
CA VAL A 175 10.05 12.33 -22.38
C VAL A 175 10.58 11.16 -23.20
N LYS A 176 9.83 10.07 -23.34
CA LYS A 176 10.17 8.90 -24.16
C LYS A 176 9.10 8.69 -25.23
N ASP A 177 9.47 8.04 -26.34
CA ASP A 177 8.53 7.65 -27.39
C ASP A 177 7.27 6.99 -26.83
N PHE A 178 6.13 7.32 -27.45
CA PHE A 178 4.78 7.04 -27.01
C PHE A 178 4.48 5.53 -27.10
N ASP A 179 4.92 4.78 -26.10
CA ASP A 179 4.69 3.34 -26.02
C ASP A 179 3.39 3.05 -25.26
N LYS A 180 2.32 2.78 -26.03
CA LYS A 180 0.97 2.50 -25.51
C LYS A 180 0.89 1.21 -24.70
N ASP A 181 1.82 0.28 -24.88
CA ASP A 181 1.80 -1.03 -24.22
C ASP A 181 2.76 -1.11 -23.02
N ARG A 182 3.33 0.03 -22.57
CA ARG A 182 4.14 0.05 -21.36
C ARG A 182 3.27 -0.19 -20.13
N ALA A 183 3.33 -1.40 -19.60
CA ALA A 183 2.74 -1.74 -18.31
C ALA A 183 3.39 -0.89 -17.20
N LEU A 184 2.58 -0.15 -16.46
CA LEU A 184 3.01 0.62 -15.31
C LEU A 184 2.59 -0.14 -14.04
N PRO A 185 3.52 -0.43 -13.11
CA PRO A 185 3.18 -1.14 -11.88
C PRO A 185 2.24 -0.27 -11.02
N MET A 186 1.08 -0.80 -10.64
CA MET A 186 0.05 -0.04 -9.90
C MET A 186 0.31 -0.05 -8.39
N ALA A 187 0.92 -1.11 -7.85
CA ALA A 187 1.11 -1.29 -6.42
C ALA A 187 1.92 -0.16 -5.74
N PRO A 188 2.99 0.41 -6.35
CA PRO A 188 3.68 1.56 -5.78
C PRO A 188 2.76 2.78 -5.59
N PHE A 189 1.88 3.05 -6.56
CA PHE A 189 0.95 4.16 -6.49
C PHE A 189 -0.15 3.92 -5.44
N LEU A 190 -0.63 2.68 -5.33
CA LEU A 190 -1.53 2.25 -4.26
C LEU A 190 -0.88 2.42 -2.88
N ALA A 191 0.39 2.03 -2.74
CA ALA A 191 1.12 2.16 -1.48
C ALA A 191 1.25 3.62 -1.03
N VAL A 192 1.74 4.48 -1.92
CA VAL A 192 1.90 5.92 -1.63
C VAL A 192 0.55 6.57 -1.32
N SER A 193 -0.47 6.24 -2.12
CA SER A 193 -1.82 6.78 -1.93
C SER A 193 -2.47 6.30 -0.63
N GLY A 194 -2.30 5.03 -0.26
CA GLY A 194 -2.85 4.47 0.98
C GLY A 194 -2.23 5.10 2.21
N ILE A 195 -0.90 5.19 2.24
CA ILE A 195 -0.14 5.85 3.31
C ILE A 195 -0.54 7.34 3.39
N GLY A 196 -0.56 8.03 2.25
CA GLY A 196 -0.92 9.45 2.17
C GLY A 196 -2.35 9.75 2.62
N VAL A 197 -3.32 8.92 2.25
CA VAL A 197 -4.72 9.07 2.68
C VAL A 197 -4.86 8.82 4.18
N TYR A 198 -4.17 7.82 4.74
CA TYR A 198 -4.16 7.60 6.19
C TYR A 198 -3.61 8.82 6.92
N VAL A 199 -2.44 9.31 6.50
CA VAL A 199 -1.79 10.53 7.04
C VAL A 199 -2.73 11.73 6.94
N GLY A 200 -3.32 11.97 5.76
CA GLY A 200 -4.25 13.06 5.52
C GLY A 200 -5.50 12.98 6.41
N SER A 201 -5.96 11.76 6.74
CA SER A 201 -7.11 11.58 7.62
C SER A 201 -6.88 12.00 9.06
N ILE A 202 -5.63 12.06 9.52
CA ILE A 202 -5.27 12.58 10.84
C ILE A 202 -5.32 14.11 10.84
N TYR A 203 -4.78 14.75 9.81
CA TYR A 203 -4.66 16.21 9.74
C TYR A 203 -5.96 16.91 9.32
N TYR A 204 -6.77 16.26 8.49
CA TYR A 204 -8.02 16.82 7.94
C TYR A 204 -9.24 15.96 8.27
N PRO A 205 -9.55 15.72 9.55
CA PRO A 205 -10.65 14.82 9.93
C PRO A 205 -12.00 15.27 9.38
N GLY A 206 -12.24 16.58 9.26
CA GLY A 206 -13.47 17.14 8.71
C GLY A 206 -13.74 16.76 7.25
N PHE A 207 -12.69 16.65 6.41
CA PHE A 207 -12.85 16.22 5.01
C PHE A 207 -13.36 14.78 4.93
N PHE A 208 -12.85 13.89 5.79
CA PHE A 208 -13.27 12.49 5.82
C PHE A 208 -14.62 12.31 6.52
N HIS A 209 -14.94 13.13 7.52
CA HIS A 209 -16.23 13.08 8.22
C HIS A 209 -17.39 13.54 7.34
N LEU A 210 -17.18 14.49 6.43
CA LEU A 210 -18.19 14.90 5.44
C LEU A 210 -18.52 13.82 4.42
N LEU A 211 -17.60 12.86 4.23
CA LEU A 211 -17.72 11.76 3.28
C LEU A 211 -18.22 10.45 3.92
N ILE A 212 -18.29 10.39 5.25
CA ILE A 212 -18.97 9.32 5.98
C ILE A 212 -20.45 9.72 6.07
N ILE A 213 -21.24 9.28 5.11
CA ILE A 213 -22.71 9.36 5.20
C ILE A 213 -23.13 8.45 6.36
N TYR A 214 -23.73 9.04 7.40
CA TYR A 214 -24.30 8.31 8.54
C TYR A 214 -25.41 7.34 8.12
#